data_AF-A0A1N7RY99-F1
#
_entry.id   AF-A0A1N7RY99-F1
#
_cell.length_a   1.000
_cell.length_b   1.000
_cell.length_c   1.000
_cell.angle_alpha   90.00
_cell.angle_beta   90.00
_cell.angle_gamma   90.00
#
_symmetry.space_group_name_H-M   'P 1'
#
loop_
_entity.id
_entity.type
_entity.pdbx_description
1 polymer ?
#
loop_
_entity_poly.entity_id
_entity_poly.type
_entity_poly.pdbx_seq_one_letter_code
_entity_poly.pdbx_strand_id
1 'polypeptide(L)'
;MDRIRHLIAVLRARFGRPQISDEDLASLRDLMSAVDYVSAIPPKEAGVLHKLLTKKQQIKIKMYQEPGHSRPHFHVDFGPHSHAAVYAVDTGERLEGTLDQKYDKAVSAWAIANKPGLLAIWRALQSGNPESPFAKSLSAL
;
A
#
# COMPACT_ATOMS: atom_id res chain seq x y z
N MET A 1 -30.26 13.50 14.89
CA MET A 1 -28.85 13.26 14.51
C MET A 1 -28.36 12.02 15.21
N ASP A 2 -27.81 11.06 14.46
CA ASP A 2 -27.37 9.75 14.98
C ASP A 2 -26.09 9.90 15.82
N ARG A 3 -26.09 9.39 17.07
CA ARG A 3 -24.97 9.53 18.04
C ARG A 3 -23.68 8.91 17.50
N ILE A 4 -23.78 7.90 16.65
CA ILE A 4 -22.63 7.24 16.01
C ILE A 4 -21.94 8.18 15.00
N ARG A 5 -22.72 8.92 14.20
CA ARG A 5 -22.18 9.88 13.22
C ARG A 5 -21.45 11.04 13.90
N HIS A 6 -21.97 11.49 15.04
CA HIS A 6 -21.33 12.54 15.83
C HIS A 6 -20.01 12.08 16.46
N LEU A 7 -19.98 10.86 17.03
CA LEU A 7 -18.76 10.27 17.59
C LEU A 7 -17.66 10.09 16.51
N ILE A 8 -18.04 9.65 15.30
CA ILE A 8 -17.11 9.52 14.16
C ILE A 8 -16.56 10.89 13.75
N ALA A 9 -17.39 11.93 13.70
CA ALA A 9 -16.95 13.29 13.38
C ALA A 9 -15.97 13.85 14.43
N VAL A 10 -16.24 13.63 15.71
CA VAL A 10 -15.37 14.07 16.82
C VAL A 10 -14.04 13.33 16.82
N LEU A 11 -14.05 12.02 16.56
CA LEU A 11 -12.82 11.22 16.44
C LEU A 11 -11.96 11.65 15.24
N ARG A 12 -12.59 11.99 14.09
CA ARG A 12 -11.89 12.54 12.92
C ARG A 12 -11.23 13.89 13.19
N ALA A 13 -11.93 14.77 13.90
CA ALA A 13 -11.42 16.09 14.26
C ALA A 13 -10.26 16.02 15.27
N ARG A 14 -10.27 15.01 16.16
CA ARG A 14 -9.32 14.90 17.28
C ARG A 14 -8.06 14.09 16.96
N PHE A 15 -8.15 13.07 16.12
CA PHE A 15 -7.04 12.14 15.87
C PHE A 15 -6.53 12.15 14.42
N GLY A 16 -7.11 12.98 13.54
CA GLY A 16 -6.93 12.84 12.10
C GLY A 16 -7.54 11.53 11.58
N ARG A 17 -7.68 11.38 10.26
CA ARG A 17 -8.03 10.05 9.71
C ARG A 17 -6.82 9.13 9.95
N PRO A 18 -7.00 7.89 10.45
CA PRO A 18 -5.92 6.91 10.40
C PRO A 18 -5.58 6.72 8.93
N GLN A 19 -4.38 7.12 8.55
CA GLN A 19 -3.91 7.13 7.17
C GLN A 19 -2.58 6.40 7.11
N ILE A 20 -2.35 5.71 6.00
CA ILE A 20 -1.00 5.33 5.59
C ILE A 20 -0.22 6.62 5.41
N SER A 21 0.85 6.82 6.18
CA SER A 21 1.71 8.01 6.13
C SER A 21 2.63 7.97 4.90
N ASP A 22 3.33 9.07 4.63
CA ASP A 22 4.34 9.12 3.56
C ASP A 22 5.55 8.24 3.92
N GLU A 23 5.87 8.15 5.21
CA GLU A 23 6.89 7.25 5.74
C GLU A 23 6.51 5.77 5.53
N ASP A 24 5.24 5.42 5.75
CA ASP A 24 4.75 4.06 5.51
C ASP A 24 4.89 3.68 4.03
N LEU A 25 4.52 4.58 3.10
CA LEU A 25 4.73 4.32 1.67
C LEU A 25 6.20 4.27 1.29
N ALA A 26 7.05 5.10 1.91
CA ALA A 26 8.49 5.09 1.66
C ALA A 26 9.10 3.76 2.12
N SER A 27 8.67 3.22 3.26
CA SER A 27 9.12 1.93 3.75
C SER A 27 8.79 0.79 2.78
N LEU A 28 7.60 0.80 2.16
CA LEU A 28 7.25 -0.21 1.15
C LEU A 28 8.13 -0.09 -0.10
N ARG A 29 8.32 1.13 -0.61
CA ARG A 29 9.22 1.37 -1.74
C ARG A 29 10.63 0.88 -1.44
N ASP A 30 11.14 1.16 -0.26
CA ASP A 30 12.50 0.82 0.13
C ASP A 30 12.65 -0.71 0.32
N LEU A 31 11.62 -1.40 0.86
CA LEU A 31 11.57 -2.86 0.90
C LEU A 31 11.58 -3.48 -0.52
N MET A 32 10.77 -2.96 -1.44
CA MET A 32 10.75 -3.45 -2.82
C MET A 32 12.08 -3.17 -3.55
N SER A 33 12.69 -2.02 -3.31
CA SER A 33 14.03 -1.70 -3.83
C SER A 33 15.11 -2.62 -3.25
N ALA A 34 14.99 -3.04 -1.99
CA ALA A 34 15.89 -4.01 -1.39
C ALA A 34 15.72 -5.41 -2.01
N VAL A 35 14.48 -5.82 -2.29
CA VAL A 35 14.19 -7.04 -3.04
C VAL A 35 14.86 -7.00 -4.42
N ASP A 36 14.78 -5.87 -5.12
CA ASP A 36 15.46 -5.69 -6.41
C ASP A 36 16.98 -5.82 -6.28
N TYR A 37 17.59 -5.14 -5.29
CA TYR A 37 19.02 -5.24 -5.03
C TYR A 37 19.49 -6.67 -4.77
N VAL A 38 18.76 -7.41 -3.93
CA VAL A 38 19.10 -8.81 -3.61
C VAL A 38 18.87 -9.74 -4.80
N SER A 39 17.85 -9.48 -5.61
CA SER A 39 17.50 -10.31 -6.78
C SER A 39 18.41 -10.06 -7.98
N ALA A 40 19.08 -8.91 -8.06
CA ALA A 40 19.83 -8.46 -9.23
C ALA A 40 21.32 -8.85 -9.26
N ILE A 41 21.81 -9.66 -8.31
CA ILE A 41 23.27 -9.94 -8.19
C ILE A 41 23.58 -11.44 -8.35
N PRO A 42 24.34 -11.87 -9.38
CA PRO A 42 25.26 -12.98 -9.24
C PRO A 42 26.43 -12.55 -8.33
N PRO A 43 26.87 -13.35 -7.34
CA PRO A 43 27.76 -12.93 -6.24
C PRO A 43 29.11 -12.28 -6.62
N LYS A 44 29.50 -12.29 -7.90
CA LYS A 44 30.86 -11.95 -8.37
C LYS A 44 31.06 -10.51 -8.86
N GLU A 45 30.02 -9.70 -9.06
CA GLU A 45 30.18 -8.42 -9.79
C GLU A 45 29.64 -7.17 -9.07
N ALA A 46 29.18 -7.28 -7.83
CA ALA A 46 28.46 -6.21 -7.11
C ALA A 46 29.33 -5.09 -6.50
N GLY A 47 30.41 -4.70 -7.17
CA GLY A 47 31.29 -3.63 -6.70
C GLY A 47 30.77 -2.25 -7.09
N VAL A 48 30.01 -1.59 -6.21
CA VAL A 48 29.71 -0.13 -6.20
C VAL A 48 28.78 0.40 -7.32
N LEU A 49 28.89 -0.02 -8.58
CA LEU A 49 28.13 0.54 -9.71
C LEU A 49 26.63 0.22 -9.65
N HIS A 50 26.25 -0.95 -9.13
CA HIS A 50 24.85 -1.37 -9.04
C HIS A 50 24.00 -0.50 -8.10
N LYS A 51 24.62 0.06 -7.06
CA LYS A 51 23.96 0.95 -6.08
C LYS A 51 23.53 2.30 -6.69
N LEU A 52 24.11 2.67 -7.84
CA LEU A 52 23.80 3.90 -8.57
C LEU A 52 22.75 3.68 -9.68
N LEU A 53 22.40 2.43 -10.01
CA LEU A 53 21.52 2.10 -11.15
C LEU A 53 20.12 1.59 -10.74
N THR A 54 19.81 1.50 -9.44
CA THR A 54 18.47 1.10 -9.00
C THR A 54 17.50 2.25 -9.23
N LYS A 55 16.82 2.25 -10.38
CA LYS A 55 15.72 3.17 -10.66
C LYS A 55 14.65 2.97 -9.59
N LYS A 56 14.48 3.96 -8.70
CA LYS A 56 13.40 3.95 -7.71
C LYS A 56 12.07 3.98 -8.46
N GLN A 57 11.40 2.83 -8.52
CA GLN A 57 10.10 2.72 -9.15
C GLN A 57 9.07 3.48 -8.33
N GLN A 58 8.11 4.10 -9.02
CA GLN A 58 6.96 4.68 -8.37
C GLN A 58 6.11 3.57 -7.76
N ILE A 59 5.58 3.81 -6.55
CA ILE A 59 4.59 2.93 -5.93
C ILE A 59 3.35 3.73 -5.54
N LYS A 60 2.17 3.16 -5.80
CA LYS A 60 0.89 3.73 -5.36
C LYS A 60 0.05 2.66 -4.71
N ILE A 61 -0.58 3.01 -3.60
CA ILE A 61 -1.57 2.17 -2.93
C ILE A 61 -2.95 2.79 -3.13
N LYS A 62 -3.89 1.97 -3.61
CA LYS A 62 -5.26 2.39 -3.88
C LYS A 62 -6.24 1.48 -3.14
N MET A 63 -7.33 2.05 -2.64
CA MET A 63 -8.49 1.31 -2.16
C MET A 63 -9.76 1.95 -2.68
N TYR A 64 -10.73 1.10 -3.01
CA TYR A 64 -12.02 1.51 -3.57
C TYR A 64 -13.16 1.17 -2.63
N GLN A 65 -14.27 1.89 -2.80
CA GLN A 65 -15.54 1.50 -2.20
C GLN A 65 -16.11 0.32 -3.01
N GLU A 66 -16.61 -0.69 -2.32
CA GLU A 66 -17.13 -1.91 -2.93
C GLU A 66 -18.56 -2.21 -2.44
N PRO A 67 -19.55 -2.20 -3.36
CA PRO A 67 -20.90 -2.62 -3.04
C PRO A 67 -20.91 -4.10 -2.62
N GLY A 68 -21.49 -4.42 -1.45
CA GLY A 68 -21.69 -5.82 -1.03
C GLY A 68 -20.63 -6.42 -0.09
N HIS A 69 -19.74 -5.60 0.50
CA HIS A 69 -18.78 -6.00 1.54
C HIS A 69 -17.84 -7.16 1.17
N SER A 70 -17.13 -7.03 0.05
CA SER A 70 -15.99 -7.89 -0.27
C SER A 70 -14.93 -7.89 0.83
N ARG A 71 -14.06 -8.92 0.84
CA ARG A 71 -12.93 -9.00 1.76
C ARG A 71 -12.06 -7.73 1.64
N PRO A 72 -11.65 -7.08 2.76
CA PRO A 72 -10.80 -5.90 2.71
C PRO A 72 -9.50 -6.14 1.94
N HIS A 73 -9.24 -5.31 0.93
CA HIS A 73 -8.06 -5.42 0.08
C HIS A 73 -7.56 -4.05 -0.38
N PHE A 74 -6.35 -4.02 -0.93
CA PHE A 74 -5.75 -2.85 -1.54
C PHE A 74 -5.04 -3.20 -2.85
N HIS A 75 -4.95 -2.23 -3.75
CA HIS A 75 -4.25 -2.36 -5.02
C HIS A 75 -2.87 -1.72 -4.92
N VAL A 76 -1.91 -2.36 -5.58
CA VAL A 76 -0.55 -1.87 -5.75
C VAL A 76 -0.34 -1.52 -7.21
N ASP A 77 0.02 -0.27 -7.49
CA ASP A 77 0.64 0.13 -8.76
C ASP A 77 2.15 0.17 -8.57
N PHE A 78 2.91 -0.34 -9.54
CA PHE A 78 4.37 -0.39 -9.47
C PHE A 78 5.01 -0.01 -10.80
N GLY A 79 5.88 0.99 -10.78
CA GLY A 79 6.49 1.55 -11.98
C GLY A 79 5.42 2.10 -12.93
N PRO A 80 5.43 1.72 -14.23
CA PRO A 80 4.41 2.13 -15.20
C PRO A 80 3.12 1.30 -15.12
N HIS A 81 3.08 0.23 -14.32
CA HIS A 81 1.97 -0.71 -14.30
C HIS A 81 0.92 -0.30 -13.26
N SER A 82 -0.28 0.03 -13.74
CA SER A 82 -1.48 0.20 -12.91
C SER A 82 -2.10 -1.16 -12.60
N HIS A 83 -2.65 -1.33 -11.39
CA HIS A 83 -3.24 -2.56 -10.89
C HIS A 83 -2.30 -3.76 -10.99
N ALA A 84 -1.03 -3.55 -10.68
CA ALA A 84 -0.02 -4.60 -10.76
C ALA A 84 -0.36 -5.80 -9.85
N ALA A 85 -0.95 -5.55 -8.69
CA ALA A 85 -1.48 -6.59 -7.81
C ALA A 85 -2.55 -6.09 -6.83
N VAL A 86 -3.31 -7.04 -6.29
CA VAL A 86 -4.32 -6.85 -5.24
C VAL A 86 -3.94 -7.72 -4.05
N TYR A 87 -3.97 -7.16 -2.85
CA TYR A 87 -3.60 -7.87 -1.62
C TYR A 87 -4.67 -7.74 -0.55
N ALA A 88 -4.91 -8.83 0.18
CA ALA A 88 -5.80 -8.85 1.32
C ALA A 88 -5.18 -8.09 2.51
N VAL A 89 -5.95 -7.21 3.14
CA VAL A 89 -5.48 -6.39 4.27
C VAL A 89 -5.25 -7.23 5.53
N ASP A 90 -6.03 -8.30 5.72
CA ASP A 90 -6.02 -9.10 6.93
C ASP A 90 -4.84 -10.07 7.02
N THR A 91 -4.41 -10.66 5.89
CA THR A 91 -3.33 -11.65 5.81
C THR A 91 -2.11 -11.18 5.03
N GLY A 92 -2.24 -10.13 4.21
CA GLY A 92 -1.19 -9.73 3.27
C GLY A 92 -1.07 -10.65 2.05
N GLU A 93 -1.98 -11.61 1.87
CA GLU A 93 -2.01 -12.54 0.74
C GLU A 93 -2.31 -11.80 -0.57
N ARG A 94 -1.62 -12.14 -1.67
CA ARG A 94 -1.98 -11.66 -3.00
C ARG A 94 -3.26 -12.36 -3.47
N LEU A 95 -4.27 -11.58 -3.81
CA LEU A 95 -5.54 -12.05 -4.35
C LEU A 95 -5.53 -12.11 -5.89
N GLU A 96 -4.88 -11.13 -6.53
CA GLU A 96 -4.84 -11.02 -7.98
C GLU A 96 -3.60 -10.24 -8.46
N GLY A 97 -3.26 -10.39 -9.74
CA GLY A 97 -2.33 -9.53 -10.47
C GLY A 97 -1.04 -10.22 -10.91
N THR A 98 -0.23 -9.46 -11.66
CA THR A 98 0.97 -9.96 -12.35
C THR A 98 2.25 -9.31 -11.84
N LEU A 99 2.23 -8.62 -10.70
CA LEU A 99 3.44 -8.14 -10.03
C LEU A 99 4.41 -9.32 -9.86
N ASP A 100 5.72 -9.12 -10.01
CA ASP A 100 6.66 -10.23 -9.83
C ASP A 100 6.53 -10.83 -8.41
N GLN A 101 6.50 -12.16 -8.30
CA GLN A 101 6.30 -12.88 -7.03
C GLN A 101 7.42 -12.58 -6.02
N LYS A 102 8.62 -12.16 -6.49
CA LYS A 102 9.71 -11.75 -5.60
C LYS A 102 9.32 -10.63 -4.63
N TYR A 103 8.35 -9.79 -5.00
CA TYR A 103 7.89 -8.68 -4.16
C TYR A 103 6.85 -9.08 -3.12
N ASP A 104 6.24 -10.27 -3.22
CA ASP A 104 5.10 -10.64 -2.35
C ASP A 104 5.45 -10.55 -0.88
N LYS A 105 6.61 -11.10 -0.50
CA LYS A 105 7.04 -11.07 0.90
C LYS A 105 7.16 -9.64 1.45
N ALA A 106 7.67 -8.71 0.63
CA ALA A 106 7.80 -7.31 1.01
C ALA A 106 6.43 -6.64 1.18
N VAL A 107 5.53 -6.83 0.21
CA VAL A 107 4.18 -6.24 0.25
C VAL A 107 3.36 -6.85 1.39
N SER A 108 3.40 -8.17 1.59
CA SER A 108 2.69 -8.86 2.68
C SER A 108 3.17 -8.39 4.06
N ALA A 109 4.49 -8.32 4.27
CA ALA A 109 5.05 -7.85 5.54
C ALA A 109 4.66 -6.40 5.83
N TRP A 110 4.72 -5.53 4.82
CA TRP A 110 4.28 -4.15 4.94
C TRP A 110 2.78 -4.06 5.25
N ALA A 111 1.95 -4.84 4.59
CA ALA A 111 0.50 -4.87 4.81
C ALA A 111 0.15 -5.27 6.25
N ILE A 112 0.85 -6.28 6.79
CA ILE A 112 0.66 -6.73 8.17
C ILE A 112 1.06 -5.63 9.15
N ALA A 113 2.22 -4.99 8.94
CA ALA A 113 2.68 -3.89 9.79
C ALA A 113 1.73 -2.68 9.77
N ASN A 114 1.08 -2.42 8.63
CA ASN A 114 0.19 -1.27 8.41
C ASN A 114 -1.30 -1.61 8.51
N LYS A 115 -1.63 -2.85 8.91
CA LYS A 115 -3.00 -3.39 8.93
C LYS A 115 -4.02 -2.48 9.65
N PRO A 116 -3.73 -1.88 10.83
CA PRO A 116 -4.68 -0.99 11.48
C PRO A 116 -5.08 0.22 10.61
N GLY A 117 -4.10 0.84 9.94
CA GLY A 117 -4.32 1.97 9.04
C GLY A 117 -5.10 1.56 7.79
N LEU A 118 -4.72 0.44 7.17
CA LEU A 118 -5.41 -0.10 6.00
C LEU A 118 -6.88 -0.43 6.31
N LEU A 119 -7.17 -1.06 7.45
CA LEU A 119 -8.55 -1.38 7.86
C LEU A 119 -9.36 -0.13 8.17
N ALA A 120 -8.75 0.91 8.72
CA ALA A 120 -9.44 2.17 8.99
C ALA A 120 -9.85 2.87 7.68
N ILE A 121 -8.96 2.89 6.69
CA ILE A 121 -9.26 3.42 5.34
C ILE A 121 -10.40 2.62 4.72
N TRP A 122 -10.29 1.28 4.73
CA TRP A 122 -11.32 0.39 4.19
C TRP A 122 -12.70 0.67 4.81
N ARG A 123 -12.80 0.68 6.15
CA ARG A 123 -14.05 0.96 6.87
C ARG A 123 -14.61 2.35 6.53
N ALA A 124 -13.74 3.35 6.42
CA ALA A 124 -14.15 4.70 6.05
C ALA A 124 -14.77 4.74 4.65
N LEU A 125 -14.14 4.12 3.66
CA LEU A 125 -14.64 4.00 2.28
C LEU A 125 -15.99 3.27 2.24
N GLN A 126 -16.09 2.12 2.91
CA GLN A 126 -17.32 1.32 2.88
C GLN A 126 -18.49 1.96 3.65
N SER A 127 -18.23 2.90 4.56
CA SER A 127 -19.28 3.65 5.26
C SER A 127 -20.03 4.66 4.38
N GLY A 128 -19.66 4.80 3.09
CA GLY A 128 -20.32 5.71 2.15
C GLY A 128 -20.09 7.19 2.46
N ASN A 129 -19.00 7.55 3.14
CA ASN A 129 -18.58 8.95 3.19
C ASN A 129 -18.13 9.36 1.78
N PRO A 130 -18.71 10.40 1.17
CA PRO A 130 -18.32 10.84 -0.16
C PRO A 130 -17.01 11.61 -0.06
N GLU A 131 -15.89 10.91 -0.06
CA GLU A 131 -14.63 11.47 -0.52
C GLU A 131 -13.91 10.42 -1.35
N SER A 132 -13.51 10.87 -2.56
CA SER A 132 -12.55 10.32 -3.52
C SER A 132 -11.92 8.96 -3.18
N PRO A 133 -11.74 8.04 -4.15
CA PRO A 133 -10.95 6.82 -3.92
C PRO A 133 -9.66 7.17 -3.17
N PHE A 134 -9.35 6.42 -2.10
CA PHE A 134 -8.10 6.62 -1.39
C PHE A 134 -7.00 6.20 -2.36
N ALA A 135 -6.34 7.20 -2.94
CA ALA A 135 -5.17 7.04 -3.76
C ALA A 135 -4.05 7.83 -3.09
N LYS A 136 -3.09 7.11 -2.52
CA LYS A 136 -1.89 7.73 -1.98
C LYS A 136 -0.70 7.26 -2.79
N SER A 137 -0.02 8.23 -3.40
CA SER A 137 1.15 8.01 -4.24
C SER A 137 2.33 8.74 -3.66
N LEU A 138 3.47 8.07 -3.57
CA LEU A 138 4.75 8.79 -3.55
C LEU A 138 5.20 8.97 -5.00
N SER A 139 5.41 10.20 -5.41
CA SER A 139 6.11 10.50 -6.66
C SER A 139 7.53 9.94 -6.56
N ALA A 140 8.02 9.28 -7.61
CA ALA A 140 9.47 9.10 -7.74
C ALA A 140 10.10 10.50 -7.92
N LEU A 141 11.22 10.75 -7.23
CA LEU A 141 12.12 11.85 -7.57
C LEU A 141 12.90 11.47 -8.83
#